data_AF-A0A0C9MEW6-F1
#
_entry.id   AF-A0A0C9MEW6-F1
#
_cell.length_a   1.000
_cell.length_b   1.000
_cell.length_c   1.000
_cell.angle_alpha   90.00
_cell.angle_beta   90.00
_cell.angle_gamma   90.00
#
_symmetry.space_group_name_H-M   'P 1'
#
loop_
_entity.id
_entity.type
_entity.pdbx_description
1 polymer ?
#
loop_
_entity_poly.entity_id
_entity_poly.type
_entity_poly.pdbx_seq_one_letter_code
_entity_poly.pdbx_strand_id
1 'polypeptide(L)'
;MAGIDIPHFTVDQARVQHVIEQLYQIKQDTPKELRSKDFVLEDEQVWTSWTMRESVYKKKQDTFPTMSRGLFTKQLPDGQYQIMVRGYDKFFNVLETKATQWPSIMEDTQGPYEVMAKENGCIIFIAALSDERVIVTSKHSIPAEKTDTKAHAGVGYNWVLKHLASVQLTEKDLAAWLYDKNITLVAELCDDEFEQHILPYVDKDRGLYLHGINYNTSELYTLPVSIVEQTAKEFGFHATDFTVFDTADQVKEFGHAMQQTGIYNGREVEGAVVRCKRHGMDFMFKIKNEQYLMYREYREFTNAMLEVKEGFVSIHEVKKEWKCKYEKTRFYIEWLRKRVEDHPEWFLEFKANKGIIHVRQEFENYWDSGCLGGRLV
;
A
#
# COMPACT_ATOMS: atom_id res chain seq x y z
N MET A 1 25.88 -10.05 -11.70
CA MET A 1 24.87 -9.14 -12.27
C MET A 1 23.57 -9.91 -12.32
N ALA A 2 22.54 -9.40 -11.63
CA ALA A 2 21.21 -9.97 -11.66
C ALA A 2 20.68 -9.98 -13.11
N GLY A 3 20.17 -11.14 -13.55
CA GLY A 3 19.93 -11.52 -14.93
C GLY A 3 18.55 -11.17 -15.48
N ILE A 4 17.82 -10.24 -14.86
CA ILE A 4 16.49 -9.83 -15.33
C ILE A 4 16.66 -8.74 -16.38
N ASP A 5 16.62 -9.16 -17.63
CA ASP A 5 16.60 -8.25 -18.76
C ASP A 5 15.22 -7.60 -18.88
N ILE A 6 15.17 -6.32 -18.52
CA ILE A 6 14.01 -5.46 -18.70
C ILE A 6 14.36 -4.35 -19.69
N PRO A 7 13.41 -3.93 -20.54
CA PRO A 7 13.66 -2.90 -21.53
C PRO A 7 14.21 -1.62 -20.88
N HIS A 8 15.17 -0.97 -21.51
CA HIS A 8 15.46 0.43 -21.14
C HIS A 8 14.31 1.31 -21.61
N PHE A 9 13.84 2.15 -20.71
CA PHE A 9 12.79 3.11 -21.02
C PHE A 9 13.40 4.49 -21.26
N THR A 10 13.24 5.02 -22.47
CA THR A 10 13.68 6.38 -22.78
C THR A 10 12.75 7.37 -22.11
N VAL A 11 13.25 8.09 -21.11
CA VAL A 11 12.48 9.11 -20.39
C VAL A 11 12.27 10.32 -21.29
N ASP A 12 11.01 10.71 -21.49
CA ASP A 12 10.66 12.01 -22.08
C ASP A 12 10.95 13.13 -21.06
N GLN A 13 12.16 13.68 -21.13
CA GLN A 13 12.63 14.70 -20.21
C GLN A 13 11.79 15.97 -20.28
N ALA A 14 11.35 16.39 -21.47
CA ALA A 14 10.53 17.58 -21.63
C ALA A 14 9.20 17.43 -20.89
N ARG A 15 8.60 16.24 -20.95
CA ARG A 15 7.38 15.93 -20.22
C ARG A 15 7.59 15.86 -18.71
N VAL A 16 8.71 15.31 -18.25
CA VAL A 16 9.07 15.31 -16.82
C VAL A 16 9.20 16.74 -16.29
N GLN A 17 9.90 17.63 -17.03
CA GLN A 17 10.00 19.04 -16.66
C GLN A 17 8.62 19.67 -16.55
N HIS A 18 7.79 19.52 -17.59
CA HIS A 18 6.46 20.11 -17.64
C HIS A 18 5.57 19.67 -16.47
N VAL A 19 5.54 18.37 -16.16
CA VAL A 19 4.73 17.83 -15.05
C VAL A 19 5.19 18.39 -13.71
N ILE A 20 6.50 18.46 -13.48
CA ILE A 20 7.05 18.93 -12.19
C ILE A 20 6.86 20.43 -12.03
N GLU A 21 7.07 21.23 -13.07
CA GLU A 21 6.76 22.67 -13.08
C GLU A 21 5.28 22.93 -12.77
N GLN A 22 4.37 22.13 -13.36
CA GLN A 22 2.94 22.21 -13.04
C GLN A 22 2.65 21.84 -11.58
N LEU A 23 3.35 20.87 -10.99
CA LEU A 23 3.22 20.58 -9.55
C LEU A 23 3.65 21.77 -8.67
N TYR A 24 4.74 22.45 -9.02
CA TYR A 24 5.13 23.67 -8.32
C TYR A 24 4.08 24.77 -8.44
N GLN A 25 3.52 24.98 -9.64
CA GLN A 25 2.45 25.95 -9.86
C GLN A 25 1.20 25.62 -9.03
N ILE A 26 0.71 24.38 -9.12
CA ILE A 26 -0.49 23.92 -8.39
C ILE A 26 -0.28 24.00 -6.87
N LYS A 27 0.93 23.72 -6.37
CA LYS A 27 1.27 23.88 -4.95
C LYS A 27 1.11 25.35 -4.50
N GLN A 28 1.50 26.31 -5.33
CA GLN A 28 1.33 27.74 -5.03
C GLN A 28 -0.16 28.13 -5.05
N ASP A 29 -0.89 27.66 -6.05
CA ASP A 29 -2.30 28.02 -6.24
C ASP A 29 -3.24 27.33 -5.24
N THR A 30 -2.96 26.07 -4.89
CA THR A 30 -3.83 25.20 -4.09
C THR A 30 -3.06 24.37 -3.04
N PRO A 31 -2.37 24.99 -2.07
CA PRO A 31 -1.46 24.30 -1.13
C PRO A 31 -2.14 23.27 -0.20
N LYS A 32 -3.48 23.31 -0.08
CA LYS A 32 -4.27 22.31 0.66
C LYS A 32 -4.55 21.04 -0.16
N GLU A 33 -4.45 21.12 -1.47
CA GLU A 33 -4.71 20.03 -2.40
C GLU A 33 -3.43 19.29 -2.77
N LEU A 34 -2.32 20.02 -2.90
CA LEU A 34 -0.98 19.48 -3.12
C LEU A 34 0.00 20.03 -2.08
N ARG A 35 0.52 19.13 -1.26
CA ARG A 35 1.61 19.43 -0.32
C ARG A 35 2.91 18.89 -0.86
N SER A 36 4.02 19.51 -0.48
CA SER A 36 5.34 18.92 -0.68
C SER A 36 6.17 19.00 0.59
N LYS A 37 7.15 18.11 0.70
CA LYS A 37 8.14 18.12 1.78
C LYS A 37 9.50 17.75 1.21
N ASP A 38 10.51 18.54 1.56
CA ASP A 38 11.88 18.29 1.15
C ASP A 38 12.60 17.43 2.19
N PHE A 39 13.50 16.57 1.70
CA PHE A 39 14.33 15.67 2.47
C PHE A 39 15.77 15.84 2.01
N VAL A 40 16.65 16.19 2.95
CA VAL A 40 18.10 16.19 2.73
C VAL A 40 18.60 14.78 2.99
N LEU A 41 19.31 14.21 2.02
CA LEU A 41 19.77 12.82 2.04
C LEU A 41 21.23 12.70 2.49
N GLU A 42 21.71 11.46 2.62
CA GLU A 42 23.07 11.14 3.08
C GLU A 42 24.18 11.64 2.16
N ASP A 43 23.87 11.90 0.89
CA ASP A 43 24.78 12.46 -0.11
C ASP A 43 24.53 13.96 -0.36
N GLU A 44 23.87 14.63 0.60
CA GLU A 44 23.48 16.04 0.56
C GLU A 44 22.49 16.41 -0.57
N GLN A 45 22.03 15.45 -1.37
CA GLN A 45 20.95 15.69 -2.33
C GLN A 45 19.65 16.05 -1.61
N VAL A 46 18.87 16.93 -2.23
CA VAL A 46 17.54 17.29 -1.74
C VAL A 46 16.48 16.65 -2.64
N TRP A 47 15.66 15.80 -2.05
CA TRP A 47 14.50 15.20 -2.72
C TRP A 47 13.21 15.81 -2.19
N THR A 48 12.30 16.15 -3.08
CA THR A 48 10.96 16.66 -2.76
C THR A 48 9.94 15.53 -2.91
N SER A 49 9.24 15.19 -1.82
CA SER A 49 8.05 14.33 -1.87
C SER A 49 6.81 15.15 -2.18
N TRP A 50 5.96 14.65 -3.08
CA TRP A 50 4.69 15.26 -3.45
C TRP A 50 3.52 14.46 -2.88
N THR A 51 2.63 15.14 -2.16
CA THR A 51 1.46 14.53 -1.52
C THR A 51 0.19 15.24 -1.92
N MET A 52 -0.54 14.62 -2.84
CA MET A 52 -1.88 15.06 -3.21
C MET A 52 -2.94 14.55 -2.24
N ARG A 53 -3.93 15.39 -1.91
CA ARG A 53 -5.05 15.03 -1.03
C ARG A 53 -5.92 13.94 -1.68
N GLU A 54 -6.30 12.94 -0.90
CA GLU A 54 -7.04 11.76 -1.39
C GLU A 54 -8.33 12.08 -2.18
N SER A 55 -9.07 13.13 -1.82
CA SER A 55 -10.28 13.53 -2.54
C SER A 55 -10.03 14.08 -3.94
N VAL A 56 -8.81 14.60 -4.18
CA VAL A 56 -8.43 15.25 -5.43
C VAL A 56 -8.29 14.23 -6.55
N TYR A 57 -7.65 13.09 -6.27
CA TYR A 57 -7.57 11.95 -7.22
C TYR A 57 -8.95 11.49 -7.75
N LYS A 58 -10.04 11.74 -7.02
CA LYS A 58 -11.40 11.40 -7.47
C LYS A 58 -12.09 12.53 -8.20
N LYS A 59 -11.92 13.76 -7.72
CA LYS A 59 -12.77 14.90 -8.11
C LYS A 59 -12.15 15.80 -9.16
N LYS A 60 -10.83 15.76 -9.33
CA LYS A 60 -10.06 16.71 -10.15
C LYS A 60 -8.99 16.00 -10.99
N GLN A 61 -9.34 14.86 -11.59
CA GLN A 61 -8.40 14.06 -12.38
C GLN A 61 -7.77 14.88 -13.52
N ASP A 62 -8.55 15.75 -14.16
CA ASP A 62 -8.09 16.56 -15.30
C ASP A 62 -7.26 17.79 -14.90
N THR A 63 -7.17 18.11 -13.59
CA THR A 63 -6.48 19.31 -13.09
C THR A 63 -5.03 19.03 -12.71
N PHE A 64 -4.70 17.78 -12.39
CA PHE A 64 -3.39 17.40 -11.87
C PHE A 64 -2.58 16.69 -12.95
N PRO A 65 -1.29 17.02 -13.09
CA PRO A 65 -0.48 16.55 -14.21
C PRO A 65 -0.05 15.08 -14.07
N THR A 66 -0.36 14.45 -12.93
CA THR A 66 -0.07 13.05 -12.65
C THR A 66 -1.02 12.49 -11.60
N MET A 67 -1.29 11.19 -11.71
CA MET A 67 -2.04 10.41 -10.73
C MET A 67 -1.11 9.61 -9.80
N SER A 68 0.20 9.82 -9.88
CA SER A 68 1.18 9.09 -9.08
C SER A 68 0.96 9.32 -7.58
N ARG A 69 0.93 8.22 -6.83
CA ARG A 69 0.81 8.20 -5.37
C ARG A 69 2.06 7.60 -4.75
N GLY A 70 2.92 8.50 -4.29
CA GLY A 70 4.29 8.17 -3.87
C GLY A 70 5.27 8.66 -4.91
N LEU A 71 5.40 9.98 -5.01
CA LEU A 71 6.24 10.64 -6.00
C LEU A 71 7.33 11.43 -5.27
N PHE A 72 8.59 11.16 -5.63
CA PHE A 72 9.75 11.91 -5.15
C PHE A 72 10.54 12.39 -6.34
N THR A 73 10.94 13.66 -6.32
CA THR A 73 11.68 14.31 -7.39
C THR A 73 12.93 14.98 -6.84
N LYS A 74 13.93 15.21 -7.68
CA LYS A 74 15.08 16.05 -7.36
C LYS A 74 15.30 17.08 -8.45
N GLN A 75 15.89 18.21 -8.09
CA GLN A 75 16.42 19.16 -9.06
C GLN A 75 17.91 18.88 -9.25
N LEU A 76 18.32 18.78 -10.50
CA LEU A 76 19.70 18.59 -10.94
C LEU A 76 20.46 19.92 -10.92
N PRO A 77 21.81 19.89 -10.90
CA PRO A 77 22.63 21.11 -10.88
C PRO A 77 22.41 22.05 -12.07
N ASP A 78 21.97 21.53 -13.22
CA ASP A 78 21.64 22.30 -14.42
C ASP A 78 20.21 22.90 -14.39
N GLY A 79 19.48 22.69 -13.30
CA GLY A 79 18.12 23.19 -13.07
C GLY A 79 17.02 22.23 -13.53
N GLN A 80 17.34 21.15 -14.26
CA GLN A 80 16.36 20.16 -14.69
C GLN A 80 15.85 19.31 -13.52
N TYR A 81 14.63 18.82 -13.61
CA TYR A 81 14.03 17.92 -12.64
C TYR A 81 14.14 16.45 -13.07
N GLN A 82 14.31 15.56 -12.09
CA GLN A 82 14.27 14.12 -12.29
C GLN A 82 13.28 13.48 -11.30
N ILE A 83 12.54 12.47 -11.76
CA ILE A 83 11.73 11.61 -10.89
C ILE A 83 12.66 10.54 -10.31
N MET A 84 12.70 10.45 -8.99
CA MET A 84 13.57 9.52 -8.26
C MET A 84 12.82 8.31 -7.72
N VAL A 85 11.56 8.51 -7.35
CA VAL A 85 10.66 7.45 -6.90
C VAL A 85 9.30 7.66 -7.54
N ARG A 86 8.75 6.59 -8.11
CA ARG A 86 7.45 6.57 -8.79
C ARG A 86 6.60 5.40 -8.30
N GLY A 87 5.73 5.66 -7.32
CA GLY A 87 4.66 4.74 -6.91
C GLY A 87 3.58 4.59 -7.99
N TYR A 88 2.59 3.72 -7.82
CA TYR A 88 1.51 3.57 -8.82
C TYR A 88 0.66 4.83 -8.98
N ASP A 89 -0.09 4.89 -10.07
CA ASP A 89 -1.23 5.80 -10.12
C ASP A 89 -2.26 5.42 -9.08
N LYS A 90 -2.98 6.40 -8.53
CA LYS A 90 -4.06 6.13 -7.60
C LYS A 90 -5.14 5.32 -8.30
N PHE A 91 -5.30 4.08 -7.86
CA PHE A 91 -6.38 3.20 -8.28
C PHE A 91 -7.48 3.04 -7.22
N PHE A 92 -8.68 2.76 -7.71
CA PHE A 92 -9.90 2.75 -6.94
C PHE A 92 -10.54 1.36 -6.92
N ASN A 93 -11.39 1.15 -5.93
CA ASN A 93 -12.20 -0.06 -5.86
C ASN A 93 -13.19 -0.11 -7.03
N VAL A 94 -13.59 -1.30 -7.42
CA VAL A 94 -14.79 -1.48 -8.25
C VAL A 94 -15.96 -0.70 -7.64
N LEU A 95 -16.76 -0.10 -8.52
CA LEU A 95 -17.92 0.74 -8.21
C LEU A 95 -17.62 2.08 -7.49
N GLU A 96 -16.35 2.42 -7.23
CA GLU A 96 -15.97 3.65 -6.52
C GLU A 96 -15.90 4.91 -7.41
N THR A 97 -15.63 4.74 -8.71
CA THR A 97 -15.49 5.83 -9.68
C THR A 97 -16.18 5.47 -11.00
N LYS A 98 -16.33 6.43 -11.91
CA LYS A 98 -16.88 6.17 -13.26
C LYS A 98 -16.05 5.11 -14.00
N ALA A 99 -14.73 5.27 -14.01
CA ALA A 99 -13.81 4.35 -14.69
C ALA A 99 -13.77 2.94 -14.06
N THR A 100 -14.20 2.78 -12.81
CA THR A 100 -14.23 1.48 -12.12
C THR A 100 -15.63 0.89 -11.99
N GLN A 101 -16.61 1.37 -12.77
CA GLN A 101 -17.88 0.67 -12.95
C GLN A 101 -17.67 -0.54 -13.86
N TRP A 102 -18.36 -1.66 -13.59
CA TRP A 102 -18.23 -2.87 -14.42
C TRP A 102 -18.47 -2.63 -15.91
N PRO A 103 -19.52 -1.88 -16.34
CA PRO A 103 -19.68 -1.55 -17.76
C PRO A 103 -18.47 -0.83 -18.35
N SER A 104 -17.91 0.16 -17.64
CA SER A 104 -16.72 0.88 -18.10
C SER A 104 -15.47 0.01 -18.12
N ILE A 105 -15.30 -0.90 -17.15
CA ILE A 105 -14.17 -1.86 -17.16
C ILE A 105 -14.29 -2.78 -18.38
N MET A 106 -15.48 -3.32 -18.64
CA MET A 106 -15.73 -4.23 -19.77
C MET A 106 -15.55 -3.56 -21.13
N GLU A 107 -15.91 -2.28 -21.24
CA GLU A 107 -15.85 -1.52 -22.50
C GLU A 107 -14.47 -0.90 -22.76
N ASP A 108 -13.87 -0.27 -21.74
CA ASP A 108 -12.68 0.58 -21.93
C ASP A 108 -11.35 -0.15 -21.71
N THR A 109 -11.36 -1.33 -21.08
CA THR A 109 -10.12 -2.02 -20.67
C THR A 109 -9.85 -3.29 -21.47
N GLN A 110 -8.57 -3.65 -21.56
CA GLN A 110 -8.08 -4.77 -22.35
C GLN A 110 -7.10 -5.60 -21.53
N GLY A 111 -7.23 -6.91 -21.67
CA GLY A 111 -6.34 -7.87 -21.03
C GLY A 111 -4.96 -7.98 -21.71
N PRO A 112 -4.10 -8.89 -21.24
CA PRO A 112 -4.36 -9.80 -20.12
C PRO A 112 -4.62 -9.05 -18.81
N TYR A 113 -5.52 -9.59 -17.98
CA TYR A 113 -5.85 -9.05 -16.68
C TYR A 113 -5.03 -9.78 -15.62
N GLU A 114 -4.02 -9.11 -15.09
CA GLU A 114 -3.15 -9.64 -14.05
C GLU A 114 -3.79 -9.35 -12.68
N VAL A 115 -4.28 -10.39 -12.01
CA VAL A 115 -4.95 -10.30 -10.72
C VAL A 115 -4.01 -10.79 -9.64
N MET A 116 -3.62 -9.90 -8.74
CA MET A 116 -2.68 -10.18 -7.66
C MET A 116 -3.37 -10.15 -6.30
N ALA A 117 -2.89 -10.98 -5.36
CA ALA A 117 -3.24 -10.85 -3.95
C ALA A 117 -2.95 -9.43 -3.48
N LYS A 118 -3.92 -8.80 -2.80
CA LYS A 118 -3.66 -7.53 -2.14
C LYS A 118 -3.16 -7.82 -0.72
N GLU A 119 -1.84 -7.82 -0.57
CA GLU A 119 -1.21 -7.90 0.75
C GLU A 119 -1.65 -6.76 1.66
N ASN A 120 -1.63 -7.02 2.97
CA ASN A 120 -2.19 -6.15 3.99
C ASN A 120 -1.11 -5.60 4.91
N GLY A 121 -0.37 -4.59 4.43
CA GLY A 121 0.69 -3.96 5.18
C GLY A 121 0.84 -2.48 4.86
N CYS A 122 2.09 -2.04 4.82
CA CYS A 122 2.47 -0.67 4.50
C CYS A 122 3.33 -0.62 3.24
N ILE A 123 2.93 0.22 2.28
CA ILE A 123 3.69 0.38 1.03
C ILE A 123 5.09 0.95 1.28
N ILE A 124 6.08 0.32 0.66
CA ILE A 124 7.49 0.68 0.64
C ILE A 124 7.94 0.85 -0.81
N PHE A 125 8.66 1.93 -1.08
CA PHE A 125 9.33 2.14 -2.35
C PHE A 125 10.83 1.97 -2.17
N ILE A 126 11.46 1.28 -3.11
CA ILE A 126 12.91 1.04 -3.13
C ILE A 126 13.43 1.55 -4.47
N ALA A 127 14.36 2.49 -4.43
CA ALA A 127 14.98 3.07 -5.61
C ALA A 127 16.49 3.19 -5.41
N ALA A 128 17.22 3.57 -6.45
CA ALA A 128 18.63 3.91 -6.33
C ALA A 128 18.81 5.35 -5.81
N LEU A 129 19.68 5.50 -4.81
CA LEU A 129 20.29 6.79 -4.51
C LEU A 129 21.48 7.03 -5.45
N SER A 130 22.29 5.98 -5.62
CA SER A 130 23.39 5.86 -6.57
C SER A 130 23.45 4.44 -7.12
N ASP A 131 24.44 4.14 -7.95
CA ASP A 131 24.76 2.78 -8.41
C ASP A 131 25.30 1.86 -7.30
N GLU A 132 25.54 2.38 -6.09
CA GLU A 132 26.04 1.61 -4.94
C GLU A 132 25.07 1.57 -3.76
N ARG A 133 24.14 2.52 -3.67
CA ARG A 133 23.25 2.68 -2.52
C ARG A 133 21.79 2.69 -2.94
N VAL A 134 20.98 1.92 -2.24
CA VAL A 134 19.52 2.03 -2.36
C VAL A 134 19.01 3.11 -1.43
N ILE A 135 17.86 3.67 -1.75
CA ILE A 135 17.05 4.45 -0.82
C ILE A 135 15.68 3.81 -0.70
N VAL A 136 15.19 3.77 0.54
CA VAL A 136 13.89 3.21 0.87
C VAL A 136 13.01 4.31 1.41
N THR A 137 11.81 4.41 0.87
CA THR A 137 10.83 5.41 1.30
C THR A 137 9.52 4.72 1.68
N SER A 138 8.85 5.27 2.67
CA SER A 138 7.42 5.03 2.85
C SER A 138 6.66 5.86 1.84
N LYS A 139 5.34 5.72 1.80
CA LYS A 139 4.45 6.45 0.89
C LYS A 139 4.82 7.92 0.59
N HIS A 140 5.19 8.70 1.61
CA HIS A 140 5.48 10.13 1.50
C HIS A 140 6.65 10.59 2.39
N SER A 141 7.45 9.67 2.92
CA SER A 141 8.49 10.03 3.88
C SER A 141 9.73 9.16 3.78
N ILE A 142 10.86 9.83 3.98
CA ILE A 142 12.20 9.27 4.14
C ILE A 142 12.61 9.52 5.60
N PRO A 143 13.16 8.53 6.33
CA PRO A 143 13.61 8.72 7.70
C PRO A 143 14.96 9.44 7.70
N ALA A 144 15.27 10.17 8.77
CA ALA A 144 16.58 10.81 8.90
C ALA A 144 17.70 9.78 9.09
N GLU A 145 17.44 8.75 9.88
CA GLU A 145 18.29 7.57 9.99
C GLU A 145 17.72 6.45 9.11
N LYS A 146 18.51 6.00 8.14
CA LYS A 146 18.11 4.97 7.15
C LYS A 146 17.66 3.66 7.79
N THR A 147 18.19 3.33 8.96
CA THR A 147 17.94 2.08 9.72
C THR A 147 16.90 2.23 10.84
N ASP A 148 16.24 3.39 10.97
CA ASP A 148 15.28 3.67 12.05
C ASP A 148 14.16 2.63 12.10
N THR A 149 14.16 1.82 13.17
CA THR A 149 13.22 0.71 13.37
C THR A 149 11.81 1.18 13.77
N LYS A 150 11.62 2.47 14.03
CA LYS A 150 10.30 3.08 14.28
C LYS A 150 9.68 3.66 13.01
N ALA A 151 10.49 3.90 11.98
CA ALA A 151 10.03 4.41 10.71
C ALA A 151 9.75 3.27 9.74
N HIS A 152 8.57 3.30 9.10
CA HIS A 152 8.18 2.33 8.06
C HIS A 152 9.27 2.10 7.01
N ALA A 153 9.87 3.19 6.53
CA ALA A 153 10.94 3.16 5.54
C ALA A 153 12.24 2.53 6.09
N GLY A 154 12.57 2.76 7.37
CA GLY A 154 13.76 2.19 7.97
C GLY A 154 13.62 0.70 8.27
N VAL A 155 12.45 0.28 8.74
CA VAL A 155 12.09 -1.15 8.82
C VAL A 155 12.10 -1.80 7.44
N GLY A 156 11.55 -1.11 6.42
CA GLY A 156 11.64 -1.54 5.03
C GLY A 156 13.09 -1.73 4.58
N TYR A 157 13.98 -0.77 4.87
CA TYR A 157 15.41 -0.88 4.53
C TYR A 157 16.09 -2.07 5.21
N ASN A 158 15.84 -2.27 6.51
CA ASN A 158 16.38 -3.42 7.24
C ASN A 158 15.90 -4.75 6.62
N TRP A 159 14.64 -4.83 6.18
CA TRP A 159 14.12 -5.98 5.44
C TRP A 159 14.75 -6.15 4.06
N VAL A 160 15.03 -5.07 3.31
CA VAL A 160 15.77 -5.16 2.04
C VAL A 160 17.10 -5.86 2.26
N LEU A 161 17.88 -5.45 3.26
CA LEU A 161 19.18 -6.08 3.57
C LEU A 161 19.03 -7.57 3.93
N LYS A 162 18.00 -7.92 4.71
CA LYS A 162 17.71 -9.31 5.10
C LYS A 162 17.34 -10.18 3.90
N HIS A 163 16.50 -9.68 2.98
CA HIS A 163 16.11 -10.39 1.77
C HIS A 163 17.30 -10.62 0.85
N LEU A 164 18.10 -9.59 0.59
CA LEU A 164 19.30 -9.70 -0.26
C LEU A 164 20.32 -10.69 0.33
N ALA A 165 20.56 -10.64 1.64
CA ALA A 165 21.45 -11.59 2.31
C ALA A 165 20.98 -13.04 2.17
N SER A 166 19.66 -13.29 2.14
CA SER A 166 19.10 -14.65 1.98
C SER A 166 19.43 -15.30 0.64
N VAL A 167 19.75 -14.49 -0.38
CA VAL A 167 20.14 -14.92 -1.73
C VAL A 167 21.58 -14.54 -2.07
N GLN A 168 22.40 -14.20 -1.06
CA GLN A 168 23.81 -13.85 -1.18
C GLN A 168 24.08 -12.63 -2.11
N LEU A 169 23.12 -11.72 -2.19
CA LEU A 169 23.27 -10.43 -2.87
C LEU A 169 23.53 -9.30 -1.87
N THR A 170 24.10 -8.21 -2.36
CA THR A 170 24.42 -7.01 -1.58
C THR A 170 23.52 -5.84 -1.92
N GLU A 171 23.51 -4.80 -1.07
CA GLU A 171 22.85 -3.52 -1.37
C GLU A 171 23.29 -2.96 -2.73
N LYS A 172 24.60 -3.03 -3.03
CA LYS A 172 25.19 -2.55 -4.27
C LYS A 172 24.67 -3.28 -5.50
N ASP A 173 24.45 -4.60 -5.40
CA ASP A 173 23.92 -5.38 -6.52
C ASP A 173 22.52 -4.91 -6.91
N LEU A 174 21.66 -4.65 -5.91
CA LEU A 174 20.33 -4.10 -6.14
C LEU A 174 20.40 -2.65 -6.63
N ALA A 175 21.20 -1.80 -5.98
CA ALA A 175 21.34 -0.39 -6.32
C ALA A 175 21.79 -0.18 -7.76
N ALA A 176 22.81 -0.92 -8.21
CA ALA A 176 23.34 -0.84 -9.58
C ALA A 176 22.25 -1.13 -10.62
N TRP A 177 21.42 -2.16 -10.37
CA TRP A 177 20.33 -2.52 -11.29
C TRP A 177 19.20 -1.48 -11.29
N LEU A 178 18.78 -0.99 -10.12
CA LEU A 178 17.75 0.06 -10.03
C LEU A 178 18.22 1.37 -10.69
N TYR A 179 19.50 1.71 -10.55
CA TYR A 179 20.11 2.89 -11.13
C TYR A 179 20.17 2.80 -12.65
N ASP A 180 20.71 1.69 -13.19
CA ASP A 180 20.83 1.45 -14.63
C ASP A 180 19.46 1.47 -15.33
N LYS A 181 18.46 0.83 -14.72
CA LYS A 181 17.12 0.72 -15.31
C LYS A 181 16.21 1.91 -15.02
N ASN A 182 16.62 2.82 -14.13
CA ASN A 182 15.84 3.98 -13.67
C ASN A 182 14.41 3.59 -13.24
N ILE A 183 14.33 2.66 -12.29
CA ILE A 183 13.08 2.06 -11.80
C ILE A 183 12.91 2.24 -10.29
N THR A 184 11.67 2.10 -9.84
CA THR A 184 11.25 1.98 -8.44
C THR A 184 10.65 0.60 -8.23
N LEU A 185 11.15 -0.17 -7.26
CA LEU A 185 10.42 -1.33 -6.73
C LEU A 185 9.34 -0.87 -5.77
N VAL A 186 8.19 -1.53 -5.83
CA VAL A 186 7.04 -1.29 -4.97
C VAL A 186 6.72 -2.57 -4.21
N ALA A 187 6.91 -2.51 -2.90
CA ALA A 187 6.67 -3.63 -2.01
C ALA A 187 5.64 -3.28 -0.93
N GLU A 188 5.03 -4.30 -0.34
CA GLU A 188 4.23 -4.18 0.88
C GLU A 188 5.05 -4.74 2.04
N LEU A 189 5.31 -3.91 3.05
CA LEU A 189 5.89 -4.35 4.31
C LEU A 189 4.80 -4.95 5.18
N CYS A 190 4.91 -6.25 5.44
CA CYS A 190 4.02 -7.03 6.26
C CYS A 190 4.81 -7.63 7.42
N ASP A 191 4.63 -7.10 8.63
CA ASP A 191 5.44 -7.47 9.79
C ASP A 191 4.68 -7.18 11.10
N ASP A 192 4.05 -8.20 11.69
CA ASP A 192 3.25 -8.03 12.91
C ASP A 192 4.09 -7.66 14.15
N GLU A 193 5.40 -7.91 14.16
CA GLU A 193 6.29 -7.43 15.24
C GLU A 193 6.60 -5.94 15.09
N PHE A 194 6.51 -5.39 13.88
CA PHE A 194 6.58 -3.94 13.66
C PHE A 194 5.21 -3.28 13.83
N GLU A 195 4.22 -3.62 13.00
CA GLU A 195 2.89 -3.01 12.98
C GLU A 195 1.86 -4.06 12.51
N GLN A 196 0.86 -4.37 13.36
CA GLN A 196 -0.24 -5.23 12.94
C GLN A 196 -1.24 -4.44 12.09
N HIS A 197 -1.67 -5.05 10.99
CA HIS A 197 -2.79 -4.54 10.22
C HIS A 197 -4.08 -5.29 10.60
N ILE A 198 -4.70 -6.01 9.67
CA ILE A 198 -5.93 -6.77 9.90
C ILE A 198 -5.66 -8.26 9.73
N LEU A 199 -4.83 -8.62 8.75
CA LEU A 199 -4.43 -10.00 8.49
C LEU A 199 -3.07 -10.28 9.14
N PRO A 200 -2.87 -11.50 9.67
CA PRO A 200 -1.63 -11.86 10.33
C PRO A 200 -0.48 -12.13 9.35
N TYR A 201 0.70 -11.64 9.72
CA TYR A 201 1.98 -11.93 9.09
C TYR A 201 3.02 -12.20 10.20
N VAL A 202 3.22 -13.49 10.48
CA VAL A 202 4.09 -13.98 11.56
C VAL A 202 5.24 -14.82 11.01
N ASP A 203 6.30 -14.96 11.81
CA ASP A 203 7.46 -15.81 11.50
C ASP A 203 8.01 -15.60 10.08
N LYS A 204 7.89 -16.62 9.23
CA LYS A 204 8.40 -16.65 7.85
C LYS A 204 7.60 -15.76 6.88
N ASP A 205 6.36 -15.44 7.23
CA ASP A 205 5.47 -14.61 6.39
C ASP A 205 5.73 -13.11 6.61
N ARG A 206 6.66 -12.76 7.51
CA ARG A 206 7.10 -11.39 7.68
C ARG A 206 8.08 -11.00 6.59
N GLY A 207 7.95 -9.77 6.09
CA GLY A 207 8.92 -9.21 5.15
C GLY A 207 8.30 -8.24 4.15
N LEU A 208 8.94 -8.18 2.98
CA LEU A 208 8.58 -7.29 1.89
C LEU A 208 8.03 -8.15 0.77
N TYR A 209 6.75 -7.99 0.49
CA TYR A 209 6.07 -8.62 -0.64
C TYR A 209 6.21 -7.71 -1.85
N LEU A 210 7.05 -8.09 -2.80
CA LEU A 210 7.26 -7.29 -4.00
C LEU A 210 6.06 -7.47 -4.93
N HIS A 211 5.29 -6.39 -5.12
CA HIS A 211 4.07 -6.42 -5.93
C HIS A 211 4.16 -5.58 -7.18
N GLY A 212 5.22 -4.79 -7.40
CA GLY A 212 5.52 -4.31 -8.75
C GLY A 212 6.74 -3.44 -8.89
N ILE A 213 6.98 -3.01 -10.12
CA ILE A 213 8.17 -2.31 -10.55
C ILE A 213 7.72 -1.24 -11.55
N ASN A 214 8.07 0.01 -11.30
CA ASN A 214 7.65 1.13 -12.14
C ASN A 214 8.88 1.86 -12.67
N TYR A 215 8.84 2.29 -13.93
CA TYR A 215 9.82 3.24 -14.41
C TYR A 215 9.63 4.61 -13.76
N ASN A 216 10.74 5.32 -13.55
CA ASN A 216 10.74 6.66 -12.99
C ASN A 216 10.40 7.70 -14.07
N THR A 217 9.16 7.63 -14.55
CA THR A 217 8.59 8.46 -15.62
C THR A 217 7.39 9.25 -15.12
N SER A 218 6.99 10.29 -15.87
CA SER A 218 5.81 11.11 -15.53
C SER A 218 4.50 10.33 -15.60
N GLU A 219 4.37 9.45 -16.58
CA GLU A 219 3.25 8.51 -16.72
C GLU A 219 3.54 7.18 -16.04
N LEU A 220 2.50 6.35 -15.87
CA LEU A 220 2.68 5.00 -15.35
C LEU A 220 3.11 4.06 -16.47
N TYR A 221 4.30 3.51 -16.29
CA TYR A 221 4.77 2.32 -16.98
C TYR A 221 5.23 1.32 -15.93
N THR A 222 4.40 0.30 -15.67
CA THR A 222 4.71 -0.78 -14.71
C THR A 222 5.08 -2.05 -15.46
N LEU A 223 6.01 -2.82 -14.91
CA LEU A 223 6.40 -4.10 -15.50
C LEU A 223 5.31 -5.17 -15.30
N PRO A 224 5.21 -6.15 -16.23
CA PRO A 224 4.32 -7.30 -16.09
C PRO A 224 4.57 -8.07 -14.80
N VAL A 225 3.53 -8.64 -14.19
CA VAL A 225 3.65 -9.31 -12.88
C VAL A 225 4.57 -10.51 -12.89
N SER A 226 4.75 -11.17 -14.04
CA SER A 226 5.70 -12.27 -14.19
C SER A 226 7.16 -11.81 -13.98
N ILE A 227 7.51 -10.62 -14.47
CA ILE A 227 8.84 -10.02 -14.25
C ILE A 227 9.01 -9.58 -12.81
N VAL A 228 7.94 -9.06 -12.19
CA VAL A 228 7.91 -8.72 -10.77
C VAL A 228 8.17 -9.95 -9.92
N GLU A 229 7.49 -11.06 -10.21
CA GLU A 229 7.65 -12.33 -9.51
C GLU A 229 9.07 -12.89 -9.65
N GLN A 230 9.64 -12.83 -10.86
CA GLN A 230 11.04 -13.21 -11.10
C GLN A 230 12.00 -12.33 -10.29
N THR A 231 11.76 -11.02 -10.27
CA THR A 231 12.55 -10.05 -9.49
C THR A 231 12.47 -10.31 -8.01
N ALA A 232 11.29 -10.67 -7.51
CA ALA A 232 11.12 -11.01 -6.11
C ALA A 232 12.01 -12.19 -5.73
N LYS A 233 11.94 -13.28 -6.52
CA LYS A 233 12.74 -14.49 -6.31
C LYS A 233 14.25 -14.22 -6.40
N GLU A 234 14.67 -13.41 -7.36
CA GLU A 234 16.08 -13.12 -7.61
C GLU A 234 16.73 -12.27 -6.51
N PHE A 235 16.02 -11.28 -5.98
CA PHE A 235 16.51 -10.42 -4.91
C PHE A 235 16.07 -10.87 -3.50
N GLY A 236 15.43 -12.03 -3.40
CA GLY A 236 15.03 -12.66 -2.14
C GLY A 236 13.77 -12.07 -1.48
N PHE A 237 13.03 -11.17 -2.14
CA PHE A 237 11.75 -10.68 -1.65
C PHE A 237 10.68 -11.77 -1.68
N HIS A 238 9.62 -11.59 -0.89
CA HIS A 238 8.42 -12.43 -1.02
C HIS A 238 7.71 -12.11 -2.34
N ALA A 239 7.40 -13.15 -3.12
CA ALA A 239 6.60 -12.99 -4.32
C ALA A 239 5.12 -12.85 -3.97
N THR A 240 4.42 -11.94 -4.65
CA THR A 240 2.96 -11.83 -4.53
C THR A 240 2.28 -12.79 -5.51
N ASP A 241 1.38 -13.62 -4.99
CA ASP A 241 0.60 -14.56 -5.80
C ASP A 241 -0.24 -13.81 -6.85
N PHE A 242 -0.25 -14.33 -8.08
CA PHE A 242 -1.04 -13.76 -9.17
C PHE A 242 -1.69 -14.84 -10.04
N THR A 243 -2.78 -14.44 -10.69
CA THR A 243 -3.49 -15.21 -11.72
C THR A 243 -3.72 -14.29 -12.91
N VAL A 244 -3.68 -14.83 -14.13
CA VAL A 244 -3.95 -14.07 -15.35
C VAL A 244 -5.27 -14.53 -15.94
N PHE A 245 -6.14 -13.58 -16.27
CA PHE A 245 -7.39 -13.82 -16.98
C PHE A 245 -7.38 -13.10 -18.33
N ASP A 246 -8.06 -13.67 -19.32
CA ASP A 246 -8.13 -13.09 -20.66
C ASP A 246 -9.20 -11.99 -20.75
N THR A 247 -10.24 -12.07 -19.91
CA THR A 247 -11.43 -11.22 -20.01
C THR A 247 -11.82 -10.57 -18.68
N ALA A 248 -12.47 -9.40 -18.77
CA ALA A 248 -13.02 -8.71 -17.60
C ALA A 248 -14.14 -9.50 -16.91
N ASP A 249 -14.89 -10.32 -17.65
CA ASP A 249 -15.94 -11.18 -17.09
C ASP A 249 -15.35 -12.23 -16.15
N GLN A 250 -14.25 -12.89 -16.54
CA GLN A 250 -13.53 -13.83 -15.66
C GLN A 250 -13.03 -13.14 -14.38
N VAL A 251 -12.50 -11.91 -14.49
CA VAL A 251 -12.09 -11.10 -13.33
C VAL A 251 -13.27 -10.79 -12.41
N LYS A 252 -14.45 -10.51 -12.99
CA LYS A 252 -15.68 -10.23 -12.23
C LYS A 252 -16.17 -11.46 -11.49
N GLU A 253 -16.17 -12.62 -12.14
CA GLU A 253 -16.52 -13.90 -11.53
C GLU A 253 -15.57 -14.26 -10.39
N PHE A 254 -14.26 -14.13 -10.64
CA PHE A 254 -13.22 -14.28 -9.62
C PHE A 254 -13.48 -13.36 -8.42
N GLY A 255 -13.72 -12.06 -8.68
CA GLY A 255 -13.97 -11.07 -7.65
C GLY A 255 -15.20 -11.40 -6.80
N HIS A 256 -16.28 -11.87 -7.44
CA HIS A 256 -17.49 -12.29 -6.73
C HIS A 256 -17.22 -13.50 -5.81
N ALA A 257 -16.52 -14.52 -6.29
CA ALA A 257 -16.16 -15.70 -5.49
C ALA A 257 -15.25 -15.35 -4.30
N MET A 258 -14.24 -14.50 -4.53
CA MET A 258 -13.34 -14.02 -3.48
C MET A 258 -14.09 -13.18 -2.44
N GLN A 259 -15.07 -12.36 -2.84
CA GLN A 259 -15.87 -11.55 -1.91
C GLN A 259 -16.80 -12.40 -1.03
N GLN A 260 -17.23 -13.57 -1.51
CA GLN A 260 -18.06 -14.50 -0.73
C GLN A 260 -17.26 -15.31 0.28
N THR A 261 -16.04 -15.73 -0.10
CA THR A 261 -15.21 -16.64 0.71
C THR A 261 -14.18 -15.90 1.56
N GLY A 262 -13.79 -14.69 1.15
CA GLY A 262 -12.68 -13.95 1.73
C GLY A 262 -11.30 -14.53 1.43
N ILE A 263 -11.22 -15.58 0.60
CA ILE A 263 -10.05 -16.41 0.39
C ILE A 263 -9.54 -16.26 -1.05
N TYR A 264 -8.22 -16.18 -1.18
CA TYR A 264 -7.50 -16.31 -2.44
C TYR A 264 -6.35 -17.29 -2.26
N ASN A 265 -6.24 -18.29 -3.15
CA ASN A 265 -5.23 -19.37 -3.07
C ASN A 265 -5.12 -20.03 -1.68
N GLY A 266 -6.25 -20.20 -0.99
CA GLY A 266 -6.30 -20.85 0.33
C GLY A 266 -5.89 -19.96 1.51
N ARG A 267 -5.66 -18.65 1.30
CA ARG A 267 -5.36 -17.68 2.36
C ARG A 267 -6.39 -16.57 2.42
N GLU A 268 -6.64 -16.04 3.62
CA GLU A 268 -7.38 -14.78 3.77
C GLU A 268 -6.61 -13.64 3.09
N VAL A 269 -7.32 -12.79 2.36
CA VAL A 269 -6.74 -11.61 1.70
C VAL A 269 -7.57 -10.36 1.92
N GLU A 270 -6.94 -9.18 1.86
CA GLU A 270 -7.67 -7.90 1.88
C GLU A 270 -8.56 -7.76 0.64
N GLY A 271 -8.15 -8.41 -0.44
CA GLY A 271 -8.81 -8.41 -1.73
C GLY A 271 -7.79 -8.70 -2.82
N ALA A 272 -8.07 -8.21 -4.01
CA ALA A 272 -7.18 -8.31 -5.16
C ALA A 272 -6.94 -6.95 -5.81
N VAL A 273 -5.75 -6.79 -6.40
CA VAL A 273 -5.43 -5.69 -7.32
C VAL A 273 -5.40 -6.28 -8.72
N VAL A 274 -6.13 -5.65 -9.63
CA VAL A 274 -6.19 -6.03 -11.05
C VAL A 274 -5.41 -5.01 -11.86
N ARG A 275 -4.50 -5.48 -12.69
CA ARG A 275 -3.76 -4.69 -13.67
C ARG A 275 -4.23 -5.06 -15.07
N CYS A 276 -4.42 -4.06 -15.91
CA CYS A 276 -4.79 -4.21 -17.31
C CYS A 276 -4.39 -2.96 -18.09
N LYS A 277 -4.77 -2.88 -19.37
CA LYS A 277 -4.62 -1.66 -20.16
C LYS A 277 -5.96 -0.94 -20.30
N ARG A 278 -5.96 0.39 -20.27
CA ARG A 278 -7.11 1.23 -20.63
C ARG A 278 -6.65 2.26 -21.65
N HIS A 279 -7.22 2.22 -22.85
CA HIS A 279 -6.77 3.07 -23.98
C HIS A 279 -5.25 3.00 -24.24
N GLY A 280 -4.65 1.81 -24.11
CA GLY A 280 -3.22 1.56 -24.32
C GLY A 280 -2.31 1.89 -23.11
N MET A 281 -2.84 2.54 -22.08
CA MET A 281 -2.09 2.92 -20.87
C MET A 281 -2.28 1.92 -19.73
N ASP A 282 -1.30 1.81 -18.84
CA ASP A 282 -1.44 1.01 -17.61
C ASP A 282 -2.61 1.50 -16.77
N PHE A 283 -3.48 0.57 -16.41
CA PHE A 283 -4.65 0.84 -15.59
C PHE A 283 -4.76 -0.22 -14.49
N MET A 284 -5.12 0.26 -13.30
CA MET A 284 -5.29 -0.60 -12.13
C MET A 284 -6.63 -0.31 -11.47
N PHE A 285 -7.24 -1.35 -10.94
CA PHE A 285 -8.36 -1.24 -10.02
C PHE A 285 -8.26 -2.34 -8.96
N LYS A 286 -9.09 -2.27 -7.92
CA LYS A 286 -9.09 -3.26 -6.85
C LYS A 286 -10.48 -3.80 -6.55
N ILE A 287 -10.52 -5.02 -6.07
CA ILE A 287 -11.73 -5.68 -5.57
C ILE A 287 -11.44 -6.01 -4.12
N LYS A 288 -12.17 -5.40 -3.19
CA LYS A 288 -11.98 -5.63 -1.76
C LYS A 288 -12.87 -6.75 -1.24
N ASN A 289 -12.31 -7.52 -0.31
CA ASN A 289 -13.04 -8.49 0.49
C ASN A 289 -13.95 -7.77 1.50
N GLU A 290 -15.24 -8.13 1.54
CA GLU A 290 -16.23 -7.52 2.44
C GLU A 290 -15.98 -7.91 3.91
N GLN A 291 -15.55 -9.14 4.18
CA GLN A 291 -15.20 -9.58 5.52
C GLN A 291 -13.99 -8.80 6.06
N TYR A 292 -12.97 -8.60 5.22
CA TYR A 292 -11.84 -7.72 5.56
C TYR A 292 -12.30 -6.30 5.89
N LEU A 293 -13.21 -5.73 5.09
CA LEU A 293 -13.71 -4.36 5.32
C LEU A 293 -14.47 -4.25 6.64
N MET A 294 -15.17 -5.30 7.06
CA MET A 294 -15.81 -5.39 8.37
C MET A 294 -14.78 -5.43 9.51
N TYR A 295 -13.73 -6.25 9.39
CA TYR A 295 -12.64 -6.28 10.39
C TYR A 295 -11.90 -4.95 10.49
N ARG A 296 -11.72 -4.28 9.35
CA ARG A 296 -11.18 -2.92 9.33
C ARG A 296 -12.10 -1.97 10.09
N GLU A 297 -13.42 -2.07 9.89
CA GLU A 297 -14.39 -1.26 10.64
C GLU A 297 -14.23 -1.49 12.15
N TYR A 298 -14.06 -2.72 12.62
CA TYR A 298 -13.79 -3.02 14.03
C TYR A 298 -12.57 -2.27 14.55
N ARG A 299 -11.44 -2.36 13.84
CA ARG A 299 -10.22 -1.66 14.23
C ARG A 299 -10.40 -0.14 14.29
N GLU A 300 -11.04 0.46 13.29
CA GLU A 300 -11.26 1.92 13.29
C GLU A 300 -12.15 2.35 14.45
N PHE A 301 -13.17 1.55 14.77
CA PHE A 301 -14.07 1.77 15.91
C PHE A 301 -13.31 1.65 17.25
N THR A 302 -12.49 0.61 17.42
CA THR A 302 -11.66 0.45 18.61
C THR A 302 -10.67 1.60 18.76
N ASN A 303 -9.96 1.96 17.68
CA ASN A 303 -9.07 3.11 17.70
C ASN A 303 -9.80 4.42 18.03
N ALA A 304 -11.03 4.60 17.59
CA ALA A 304 -11.76 5.83 17.85
C ALA A 304 -12.44 5.83 19.23
N MET A 305 -12.68 4.70 19.90
CA MET A 305 -13.26 4.62 21.26
C MET A 305 -12.21 4.54 22.36
N LEU A 306 -11.07 3.92 22.09
CA LEU A 306 -10.06 3.62 23.09
C LEU A 306 -9.27 4.86 23.47
N GLU A 307 -9.05 5.07 24.76
CA GLU A 307 -8.04 5.95 25.32
C GLU A 307 -7.03 5.10 26.10
N VAL A 308 -5.74 5.35 25.88
CA VAL A 308 -4.66 4.71 26.63
C VAL A 308 -3.81 5.82 27.24
N LYS A 309 -3.76 5.86 28.57
CA LYS A 309 -3.06 6.92 29.31
C LYS A 309 -2.37 6.35 30.53
N GLU A 310 -1.06 6.51 30.60
CA GLU A 310 -0.23 6.05 31.74
C GLU A 310 -0.44 4.57 32.10
N GLY A 311 -0.67 3.71 31.08
CA GLY A 311 -0.93 2.28 31.28
C GLY A 311 -2.37 1.92 31.67
N PHE A 312 -3.26 2.91 31.76
CA PHE A 312 -4.70 2.69 31.94
C PHE A 312 -5.42 2.74 30.60
N VAL A 313 -6.33 1.80 30.40
CA VAL A 313 -7.18 1.71 29.22
C VAL A 313 -8.61 2.07 29.62
N SER A 314 -9.25 2.92 28.83
CA SER A 314 -10.66 3.24 28.98
C SER A 314 -11.32 3.43 27.62
N ILE A 315 -12.65 3.44 27.63
CA ILE A 315 -13.46 3.86 26.49
C ILE A 315 -14.06 5.21 26.82
N HIS A 316 -13.93 6.17 25.91
CA HIS A 316 -14.66 7.42 26.03
C HIS A 316 -16.03 7.32 25.34
N GLU A 317 -17.05 7.93 25.94
CA GLU A 317 -18.36 8.04 25.30
C GLU A 317 -18.28 8.93 24.07
N VAL A 318 -18.67 8.37 22.93
CA VAL A 318 -18.67 9.13 21.69
C VAL A 318 -20.00 9.87 21.58
N LYS A 319 -19.95 11.20 21.60
CA LYS A 319 -21.11 12.10 21.59
C LYS A 319 -21.98 12.04 20.32
N LYS A 320 -21.57 11.29 19.29
CA LYS A 320 -22.25 11.21 18.00
C LYS A 320 -22.54 9.75 17.68
N GLU A 321 -23.74 9.44 17.20
CA GLU A 321 -24.07 8.10 16.72
C GLU A 321 -23.12 7.66 15.61
N TRP A 322 -22.55 6.47 15.80
CA TRP A 322 -21.64 5.87 14.84
C TRP A 322 -22.42 5.15 13.75
N LYS A 323 -22.19 5.55 12.50
CA LYS A 323 -22.74 4.86 11.33
C LYS A 323 -21.92 3.60 11.08
N CYS A 324 -22.36 2.49 11.64
CA CYS A 324 -21.82 1.17 11.33
C CYS A 324 -22.27 0.79 9.90
N LYS A 325 -21.33 0.44 9.03
CA LYS A 325 -21.64 -0.12 7.71
C LYS A 325 -22.11 -1.57 7.84
N TYR A 326 -21.51 -2.34 8.74
CA TYR A 326 -21.84 -3.75 8.96
C TYR A 326 -22.65 -3.91 10.25
N GLU A 327 -23.73 -4.70 10.19
CA GLU A 327 -24.61 -4.92 11.34
C GLU A 327 -23.86 -5.56 12.52
N LYS A 328 -23.00 -6.55 12.21
CA LYS A 328 -22.15 -7.24 13.20
C LYS A 328 -21.26 -6.27 14.01
N THR A 329 -20.90 -5.10 13.45
CA THR A 329 -20.13 -4.06 14.16
C THR A 329 -20.86 -3.52 15.38
N ARG A 330 -22.20 -3.49 15.40
CA ARG A 330 -22.95 -3.01 16.59
C ARG A 330 -22.70 -3.90 17.80
N PHE A 331 -22.73 -5.21 17.58
CA PHE A 331 -22.43 -6.21 18.60
C PHE A 331 -20.95 -6.20 18.99
N TYR A 332 -20.05 -5.96 18.03
CA TYR A 332 -18.63 -5.76 18.31
C TYR A 332 -18.41 -4.62 19.31
N ILE A 333 -19.06 -3.48 19.11
CA ILE A 333 -18.94 -2.31 19.99
C ILE A 333 -19.41 -2.63 21.41
N GLU A 334 -20.54 -3.34 21.55
CA GLU A 334 -21.07 -3.74 22.86
C GLU A 334 -20.14 -4.73 23.57
N TRP A 335 -19.61 -5.70 22.82
CA TRP A 335 -18.62 -6.65 23.31
C TRP A 335 -17.32 -5.94 23.72
N LEU A 336 -16.83 -5.01 22.89
CA LEU A 336 -15.61 -4.24 23.13
C LEU A 336 -15.69 -3.46 24.44
N ARG A 337 -16.84 -2.84 24.76
CA ARG A 337 -17.05 -2.13 26.03
C ARG A 337 -16.78 -3.01 27.24
N LYS A 338 -17.34 -4.23 27.23
CA LYS A 338 -17.14 -5.20 28.31
C LYS A 338 -15.69 -5.69 28.36
N ARG A 339 -15.07 -5.93 27.20
CA ARG A 339 -13.70 -6.47 27.16
C ARG A 339 -12.62 -5.47 27.55
N VAL A 340 -12.84 -4.17 27.34
CA VAL A 340 -11.91 -3.18 27.88
C VAL A 340 -11.92 -3.16 29.41
N GLU A 341 -13.07 -3.44 30.04
CA GLU A 341 -13.19 -3.55 31.51
C GLU A 341 -12.61 -4.89 32.03
N ASP A 342 -12.98 -6.01 31.39
CA ASP A 342 -12.59 -7.36 31.81
C ASP A 342 -11.11 -7.67 31.48
N HIS A 343 -10.60 -7.16 30.35
CA HIS A 343 -9.29 -7.48 29.75
C HIS A 343 -8.57 -6.22 29.23
N PRO A 344 -8.28 -5.22 30.08
CA PRO A 344 -7.58 -4.00 29.66
C PRO A 344 -6.21 -4.29 29.03
N GLU A 345 -5.57 -5.40 29.39
CA GLU A 345 -4.25 -5.81 28.89
C GLU A 345 -4.21 -6.04 27.38
N TRP A 346 -5.33 -6.42 26.75
CA TRP A 346 -5.40 -6.64 25.29
C TRP A 346 -5.23 -5.35 24.49
N PHE A 347 -5.42 -4.20 25.13
CA PHE A 347 -5.57 -2.91 24.45
C PHE A 347 -4.45 -1.91 24.77
N LEU A 348 -3.54 -2.24 25.70
CA LEU A 348 -2.46 -1.35 26.14
C LEU A 348 -1.62 -0.80 24.99
N GLU A 349 -1.33 -1.65 24.01
CA GLU A 349 -0.51 -1.30 22.84
C GLU A 349 -1.34 -1.08 21.57
N PHE A 350 -2.67 -1.03 21.66
CA PHE A 350 -3.55 -0.93 20.49
C PHE A 350 -3.30 0.34 19.67
N LYS A 351 -3.00 1.47 20.34
CA LYS A 351 -2.62 2.73 19.69
C LYS A 351 -1.27 2.69 18.98
N ALA A 352 -0.44 1.71 19.32
CA ALA A 352 0.80 1.39 18.61
C ALA A 352 0.58 0.26 17.57
N ASN A 353 -0.67 0.02 17.16
CA ASN A 353 -1.05 -1.01 16.21
C ASN A 353 -0.66 -2.43 16.65
N LYS A 354 -0.85 -2.76 17.93
CA LYS A 354 -0.67 -4.12 18.48
C LYS A 354 -1.96 -4.65 19.09
N GLY A 355 -2.14 -5.97 19.12
CA GLY A 355 -3.34 -6.61 19.65
C GLY A 355 -4.56 -6.54 18.74
N ILE A 356 -4.46 -5.90 17.56
CA ILE A 356 -5.58 -5.75 16.62
C ILE A 356 -6.11 -7.11 16.16
N ILE A 357 -5.20 -8.00 15.76
CA ILE A 357 -5.54 -9.33 15.26
C ILE A 357 -6.17 -10.17 16.37
N HIS A 358 -5.58 -10.11 17.57
CA HIS A 358 -6.06 -10.84 18.75
C HIS A 358 -7.47 -10.39 19.14
N VAL A 359 -7.70 -9.08 19.32
CA VAL A 359 -9.01 -8.53 19.69
C VAL A 359 -10.09 -8.90 18.66
N ARG A 360 -9.75 -8.86 17.36
CA ARG A 360 -10.65 -9.33 16.30
C ARG A 360 -10.99 -10.81 16.48
N GLN A 361 -9.98 -11.67 16.64
CA GLN A 361 -10.17 -13.12 16.76
C GLN A 361 -11.00 -13.48 17.99
N GLU A 362 -10.75 -12.85 19.14
CA GLU A 362 -11.54 -13.06 20.35
C GLU A 362 -13.02 -12.69 20.16
N PHE A 363 -13.30 -11.61 19.42
CA PHE A 363 -14.69 -11.28 19.08
C PHE A 363 -15.31 -12.28 18.11
N GLU A 364 -14.61 -12.69 17.05
CA GLU A 364 -15.13 -13.67 16.10
C GLU A 364 -15.42 -15.01 16.78
N ASN A 365 -14.51 -15.48 17.65
CA ASN A 365 -14.71 -16.68 18.47
C ASN A 365 -15.94 -16.54 19.39
N TYR A 366 -16.08 -15.39 20.06
CA TYR A 366 -17.23 -15.09 20.90
C TYR A 366 -18.54 -15.08 20.10
N TRP A 367 -18.52 -14.49 18.90
CA TRP A 367 -19.66 -14.44 18.00
C TRP A 367 -20.09 -15.84 17.55
N ASP A 368 -19.14 -16.64 17.10
CA ASP A 368 -19.39 -17.99 16.55
C ASP A 368 -19.85 -18.98 17.63
N SER A 369 -19.45 -18.76 18.90
CA SER A 369 -19.93 -19.56 20.04
C SER A 369 -21.41 -19.36 20.38
N GLY A 370 -22.09 -18.36 19.79
CA GLY A 370 -23.50 -18.07 20.05
C GLY A 370 -23.78 -17.39 21.40
N CYS A 371 -22.74 -16.91 22.09
CA CYS A 371 -22.84 -16.22 23.39
C CYS A 371 -23.60 -14.87 23.37
N LEU A 372 -24.19 -14.49 22.24
CA LEU A 372 -25.06 -13.30 22.10
C LEU A 372 -26.46 -13.50 22.71
N GLY A 373 -26.77 -14.69 23.22
CA GLY A 373 -28.04 -15.02 23.90
C GLY A 373 -28.20 -14.50 25.33
N GLY A 374 -27.47 -13.45 25.73
CA GLY A 374 -27.50 -12.87 27.07
C GLY A 374 -28.14 -11.49 27.12
N ARG A 375 -29.49 -11.45 27.07
CA ARG A 375 -30.39 -10.30 27.30
C ARG A 375 -30.28 -9.11 26.32
N LEU A 376 -31.04 -9.20 25.23
CA LEU A 376 -31.94 -8.11 24.84
C LEU A 376 -33.28 -8.38 25.54
N VAL A 377 -33.51 -7.72 26.68
CA VAL A 377 -34.85 -7.50 27.26
C VAL A 377 -35.02 -6.01 27.41
#